data_AF-A0A5P8AR97-F1
#
_entry.id   AF-A0A5P8AR97-F1
#
_cell.length_a   1.000
_cell.length_b   1.000
_cell.length_c   1.000
_cell.angle_alpha   90.00
_cell.angle_beta   90.00
_cell.angle_gamma   90.00
#
_symmetry.space_group_name_H-M   'P 1'
#
loop_
_entity.id
_entity.type
_entity.pdbx_description
1 polymer ?
#
loop_
_entity_poly.entity_id
_entity_poly.type
_entity_poly.pdbx_seq_one_letter_code
_entity_poly.pdbx_strand_id
1 'polypeptide(L)'
;MSKRKKVSAIIMTLFLIIGCNNGGGEDPQKVFLTSIANLGKGFLDVFVTFGDMVTGAFGIKAETKKSDVGKYFTDIEKTMISVKEKLQAEVAKNGNYLKIKEVVDKFITETLDKIAEGAKKAASGATTDAAIGNAVHNQDAVAADATSINALVRGIGEIVGVVLKKG
;
A
#
# COMPACT_ATOMS: atom_id res chain seq x y z
N MET A 1 6.36 -26.72 -46.64
CA MET A 1 7.41 -27.34 -45.81
C MET A 1 8.63 -26.45 -45.49
N SER A 2 8.89 -25.34 -46.20
CA SER A 2 10.10 -24.52 -45.99
C SER A 2 10.04 -23.55 -44.79
N LYS A 3 8.86 -23.01 -44.44
CA LYS A 3 8.71 -22.03 -43.34
C LYS A 3 9.06 -22.61 -41.95
N ARG A 4 8.70 -23.86 -41.66
CA ARG A 4 9.03 -24.51 -40.37
C ARG A 4 10.54 -24.77 -40.20
N LYS A 5 11.23 -25.13 -41.28
CA LYS A 5 12.70 -25.30 -41.28
C LYS A 5 13.42 -23.96 -41.07
N LYS A 6 12.90 -22.87 -41.65
CA LYS A 6 13.44 -21.52 -41.43
C LYS A 6 13.26 -21.03 -39.99
N VAL A 7 12.10 -21.28 -39.37
CA VAL A 7 11.86 -20.90 -37.95
C VAL A 7 12.74 -21.72 -36.99
N SER A 8 12.89 -23.03 -37.24
CA SER A 8 13.76 -23.89 -36.44
C SER A 8 15.24 -23.49 -36.57
N ALA A 9 15.67 -23.08 -37.76
CA ALA A 9 17.03 -22.55 -37.96
C ALA A 9 17.25 -21.22 -37.23
N ILE A 10 16.27 -20.30 -37.24
CA ILE A 10 16.38 -19.02 -36.52
C ILE A 10 16.44 -19.22 -35.00
N ILE A 11 15.64 -20.15 -34.45
CA ILE A 11 15.66 -20.46 -33.02
C ILE A 11 17.00 -21.11 -32.63
N MET A 12 17.52 -22.04 -33.43
CA MET A 12 18.84 -22.65 -33.21
C MET A 12 19.97 -21.61 -33.27
N THR A 13 19.94 -20.68 -34.22
CA THR A 13 20.93 -19.61 -34.32
C THR A 13 20.86 -18.63 -33.14
N LEU A 14 19.65 -18.34 -32.62
CA LEU A 14 19.49 -17.50 -31.43
C LEU A 14 20.08 -18.15 -30.17
N PHE A 15 19.96 -19.49 -30.03
CA PHE A 15 20.60 -20.23 -28.93
C PHE A 15 22.11 -20.40 -29.10
N LEU A 16 22.62 -20.50 -30.33
CA LEU A 16 24.06 -20.62 -30.61
C LEU A 16 24.83 -19.31 -30.42
N ILE A 17 24.19 -18.15 -30.63
CA ILE A 17 24.80 -16.83 -30.32
C ILE A 17 24.91 -16.60 -28.80
N ILE A 18 24.06 -17.25 -27.99
CA ILE A 18 24.17 -17.24 -26.51
C ILE A 18 25.22 -18.25 -26.03
N GLY A 19 25.59 -19.25 -26.85
CA GLY A 19 26.50 -20.34 -26.48
C GLY A 19 27.99 -20.10 -26.74
N CYS A 20 28.37 -18.99 -27.38
CA CYS A 20 29.77 -18.67 -27.68
C CYS A 20 30.15 -17.28 -27.14
N ASN A 21 30.23 -17.14 -25.82
CA ASN A 21 31.10 -16.15 -25.21
C ASN A 21 31.81 -16.75 -24.00
N ASN A 22 32.98 -17.36 -24.24
CA ASN A 22 33.97 -17.61 -23.20
C ASN A 22 34.54 -16.26 -22.75
N GLY A 23 33.95 -15.67 -21.72
CA GLY A 23 34.41 -14.42 -21.12
C GLY A 23 33.49 -13.92 -20.01
N GLY A 24 33.70 -14.41 -18.78
CA GLY A 24 33.39 -13.67 -17.54
C GLY A 24 31.94 -13.21 -17.31
N GLY A 25 30.93 -13.95 -17.76
CA GLY A 25 29.52 -13.67 -17.40
C GLY A 25 29.13 -14.34 -16.07
N GLU A 26 28.34 -13.66 -15.24
CA GLU A 26 27.77 -14.25 -14.03
C GLU A 26 26.88 -15.45 -14.38
N ASP A 27 26.99 -16.51 -13.57
CA ASP A 27 26.16 -17.71 -13.68
C ASP A 27 24.65 -17.32 -13.69
N PRO A 28 23.88 -17.69 -14.73
CA PRO A 28 22.47 -17.33 -14.83
C PRO A 28 21.62 -17.73 -13.62
N GLN A 29 21.97 -18.85 -12.96
CA GLN A 29 21.32 -19.29 -11.73
C GLN A 29 21.65 -18.36 -10.57
N LYS A 30 22.90 -17.89 -10.45
CA LYS A 30 23.29 -16.91 -9.44
C LYS A 30 22.64 -15.55 -9.67
N VAL A 31 22.54 -15.09 -10.92
CA VAL A 31 21.85 -13.83 -11.27
C VAL A 31 20.38 -13.91 -10.89
N PHE A 32 19.71 -15.02 -11.24
CA PHE A 32 18.30 -15.24 -10.89
C PHE A 32 18.07 -15.28 -9.37
N LEU A 33 18.88 -16.04 -8.63
CA LEU A 33 18.77 -16.11 -7.17
C LEU A 33 19.03 -14.76 -6.50
N THR A 34 20.02 -14.00 -7.00
CA THR A 34 20.33 -12.66 -6.51
C THR A 34 19.16 -11.70 -6.76
N SER A 35 18.52 -11.76 -7.93
CA SER A 35 17.35 -10.93 -8.24
C SER A 35 16.17 -11.21 -7.30
N ILE A 36 15.89 -12.48 -6.99
CA ILE A 36 14.85 -12.85 -6.02
C ILE A 36 15.22 -12.40 -4.60
N ALA A 37 16.47 -12.56 -4.19
CA ALA A 37 16.93 -12.13 -2.87
C ALA A 37 16.81 -10.61 -2.69
N ASN A 38 17.17 -9.82 -3.72
CA ASN A 38 17.04 -8.37 -3.70
C ASN A 38 15.56 -7.93 -3.65
N LEU A 39 14.69 -8.58 -4.42
CA LEU A 39 13.24 -8.34 -4.40
C LEU A 39 12.65 -8.65 -3.01
N GLY A 40 13.02 -9.80 -2.42
CA GLY A 40 12.58 -10.18 -1.08
C GLY A 40 13.04 -9.19 -0.01
N LYS A 41 14.30 -8.72 -0.09
CA LYS A 41 14.82 -7.68 0.80
C LYS A 41 14.07 -6.36 0.65
N GLY A 42 13.82 -5.91 -0.58
CA GLY A 42 13.13 -4.65 -0.81
C GLY A 42 11.70 -4.67 -0.27
N PHE A 43 10.95 -5.77 -0.46
CA PHE A 43 9.64 -5.91 0.19
C PHE A 43 9.73 -5.93 1.72
N LEU A 44 10.72 -6.60 2.30
CA LEU A 44 10.95 -6.57 3.75
C LEU A 44 11.17 -5.14 4.24
N ASP A 45 12.01 -4.35 3.55
CA ASP A 45 12.29 -2.95 3.90
C ASP A 45 11.01 -2.09 3.84
N VAL A 46 10.12 -2.34 2.88
CA VAL A 46 8.80 -1.68 2.81
C VAL A 46 7.97 -1.99 4.05
N PHE A 47 7.86 -3.27 4.45
CA PHE A 47 7.05 -3.68 5.58
C PHE A 47 7.64 -3.26 6.94
N VAL A 48 8.97 -3.23 7.08
CA VAL A 48 9.63 -2.68 8.27
C VAL A 48 9.31 -1.19 8.39
N THR A 49 9.45 -0.42 7.30
CA THR A 49 9.09 1.01 7.34
C THR A 49 7.61 1.21 7.68
N PHE A 50 6.73 0.36 7.14
CA PHE A 50 5.31 0.40 7.48
C PHE A 50 5.09 0.17 8.97
N GLY A 51 5.75 -0.84 9.55
CA GLY A 51 5.72 -1.10 10.99
C GLY A 51 6.12 0.12 11.80
N ASP A 52 7.23 0.77 11.44
CA ASP A 52 7.72 1.98 12.10
C ASP A 52 6.71 3.14 12.04
N MET A 53 6.01 3.31 10.90
CA MET A 53 4.98 4.33 10.72
C MET A 53 3.71 4.08 11.55
N VAL A 54 3.44 2.83 11.96
CA VAL A 54 2.21 2.43 12.65
C VAL A 54 2.38 2.36 14.19
N THR A 55 3.55 2.71 14.71
CA THR A 55 3.89 2.57 16.15
C THR A 55 3.13 3.48 17.13
N GLY A 56 2.13 4.24 16.70
CA GLY A 56 1.34 5.14 17.55
C GLY A 56 -0.05 4.59 17.89
N ALA A 57 -0.31 4.34 19.18
CA ALA A 57 -1.68 4.16 19.67
C ALA A 57 -2.39 5.52 19.75
N PHE A 58 -3.60 5.63 19.20
CA PHE A 58 -4.41 6.85 19.34
C PHE A 58 -4.92 6.97 20.78
N GLY A 59 -4.20 7.73 21.61
CA GLY A 59 -4.54 7.99 23.00
C GLY A 59 -5.59 9.09 23.11
N ILE A 60 -6.69 8.82 23.80
CA ILE A 60 -7.74 9.81 24.11
C ILE A 60 -7.56 10.31 25.54
N LYS A 61 -7.53 11.63 25.70
CA LYS A 61 -7.49 12.35 26.98
C LYS A 61 -8.61 13.39 27.01
N ALA A 62 -8.81 14.05 28.15
CA ALA A 62 -9.89 15.04 28.32
C ALA A 62 -9.75 16.23 27.36
N GLU A 63 -8.51 16.61 27.05
CA GLU A 63 -8.14 17.72 26.17
C GLU A 63 -8.05 17.35 24.68
N THR A 64 -8.24 16.07 24.32
CA THR A 64 -8.16 15.63 22.92
C THR A 64 -9.22 16.33 22.09
N LYS A 65 -8.78 16.96 20.99
CA LYS A 65 -9.64 17.68 20.06
C LYS A 65 -10.21 16.75 19.00
N LYS A 66 -11.35 17.11 18.42
CA LYS A 66 -11.87 16.41 17.24
C LYS A 66 -10.87 16.48 16.08
N SER A 67 -10.15 17.59 15.91
CA SER A 67 -9.07 17.73 14.92
C SER A 67 -7.92 16.73 15.12
N ASP A 68 -7.64 16.29 16.36
CA ASP A 68 -6.66 15.22 16.61
C ASP A 68 -7.14 13.87 16.05
N VAL A 69 -8.44 13.59 16.12
CA VAL A 69 -9.06 12.41 15.48
C VAL A 69 -8.95 12.52 13.97
N GLY A 70 -9.23 13.69 13.40
CA GLY A 70 -9.06 13.94 11.97
C GLY A 70 -7.61 13.70 11.52
N LYS A 71 -6.65 14.22 12.28
CA LYS A 71 -5.22 14.02 12.05
C LYS A 71 -4.85 12.54 12.07
N TYR A 72 -5.36 11.76 13.02
CA TYR A 72 -5.10 10.33 13.09
C TYR A 72 -5.48 9.60 11.78
N PHE A 73 -6.67 9.89 11.25
CA PHE A 73 -7.08 9.32 9.96
C PHE A 73 -6.28 9.87 8.77
N THR A 74 -5.91 11.15 8.77
CA THR A 74 -4.99 11.69 7.75
C THR A 74 -3.63 11.00 7.79
N ASP A 75 -3.11 10.66 8.96
CA ASP A 75 -1.85 9.94 9.08
C ASP A 75 -1.97 8.51 8.53
N ILE A 76 -3.11 7.82 8.76
CA ILE A 76 -3.41 6.53 8.10
C ILE A 76 -3.41 6.65 6.58
N GLU A 77 -4.09 7.66 6.02
CA GLU A 77 -4.11 7.93 4.57
C GLU A 77 -2.68 8.05 4.02
N LYS A 78 -1.85 8.88 4.66
CA LYS A 78 -0.46 9.11 4.25
C LYS A 78 0.38 7.84 4.32
N THR A 79 0.20 7.03 5.38
CA THR A 79 0.92 5.76 5.51
C THR A 79 0.56 4.81 4.36
N MET A 80 -0.74 4.68 4.01
CA MET A 80 -1.16 3.81 2.89
C MET A 80 -0.57 4.27 1.55
N ILE A 81 -0.58 5.59 1.28
CA ILE A 81 0.02 6.17 0.07
C ILE A 81 1.53 5.90 0.04
N SER A 82 2.24 6.11 1.15
CA SER A 82 3.68 5.86 1.21
C SER A 82 4.03 4.39 0.96
N VAL A 83 3.26 3.45 1.53
CA VAL A 83 3.45 2.01 1.27
C VAL A 83 3.21 1.67 -0.19
N LYS A 84 2.13 2.20 -0.78
CA LYS A 84 1.83 2.02 -2.22
C LYS A 84 3.00 2.48 -3.09
N GLU A 85 3.50 3.69 -2.88
CA GLU A 85 4.60 4.26 -3.66
C GLU A 85 5.87 3.40 -3.53
N LYS A 86 6.19 2.96 -2.32
CA LYS A 86 7.36 2.10 -2.09
C LYS A 86 7.22 0.72 -2.74
N LEU A 87 6.03 0.10 -2.69
CA LEU A 87 5.77 -1.19 -3.36
C LEU A 87 5.92 -1.06 -4.88
N GLN A 88 5.39 0.02 -5.47
CA GLN A 88 5.51 0.27 -6.90
C GLN A 88 6.97 0.52 -7.31
N ALA A 89 7.72 1.28 -6.51
CA ALA A 89 9.15 1.50 -6.74
C ALA A 89 9.95 0.20 -6.66
N GLU A 90 9.63 -0.68 -5.71
CA GLU A 90 10.29 -1.97 -5.53
C GLU A 90 10.03 -2.90 -6.73
N VAL A 91 8.78 -2.98 -7.20
CA VAL A 91 8.43 -3.76 -8.40
C VAL A 91 9.09 -3.19 -9.64
N ALA A 92 9.16 -1.86 -9.79
CA ALA A 92 9.82 -1.24 -10.94
C ALA A 92 11.34 -1.50 -10.95
N LYS A 93 11.97 -1.53 -9.76
CA LYS A 93 13.41 -1.71 -9.61
C LYS A 93 13.85 -3.18 -9.71
N ASN A 94 13.13 -4.08 -9.04
CA ASN A 94 13.55 -5.47 -8.83
C ASN A 94 12.53 -6.50 -9.38
N GLY A 95 11.31 -6.06 -9.69
CA GLY A 95 10.16 -6.91 -10.01
C GLY A 95 9.93 -7.11 -11.51
N ASN A 96 10.91 -7.62 -12.26
CA ASN A 96 10.75 -7.97 -13.68
C ASN A 96 9.90 -9.26 -13.88
N TYR A 97 8.96 -9.51 -12.96
CA TYR A 97 8.14 -10.71 -12.84
C TYR A 97 6.67 -10.33 -12.93
N LEU A 98 6.04 -10.66 -14.06
CA LEU A 98 4.66 -10.26 -14.38
C LEU A 98 3.67 -10.59 -13.24
N LYS A 99 3.75 -11.80 -12.67
CA LYS A 99 2.87 -12.25 -11.58
C LYS A 99 3.04 -11.42 -10.30
N ILE A 100 4.26 -10.98 -9.98
CA ILE A 100 4.50 -10.16 -8.78
C ILE A 100 3.86 -8.78 -8.98
N LYS A 101 4.04 -8.19 -10.17
CA LYS A 101 3.40 -6.91 -10.51
C LYS A 101 1.87 -7.01 -10.39
N GLU A 102 1.27 -8.06 -10.95
CA GLU A 102 -0.19 -8.28 -10.85
C GLU A 102 -0.66 -8.39 -9.40
N VAL A 103 0.05 -9.14 -8.55
CA VAL A 103 -0.29 -9.29 -7.12
C VAL A 103 -0.15 -7.96 -6.38
N VAL A 104 0.92 -7.21 -6.63
CA VAL A 104 1.15 -5.90 -6.01
C VAL A 104 0.09 -4.88 -6.45
N ASP A 105 -0.22 -4.81 -7.75
CA ASP A 105 -1.27 -3.92 -8.27
C ASP A 105 -2.64 -4.26 -7.68
N LYS A 106 -2.95 -5.56 -7.55
CA LYS A 106 -4.18 -6.00 -6.88
C LYS A 106 -4.20 -5.62 -5.41
N PHE A 107 -3.11 -5.83 -4.68
CA PHE A 107 -3.01 -5.45 -3.28
C PHE A 107 -3.20 -3.94 -3.08
N ILE A 108 -2.57 -3.13 -3.93
CA ILE A 108 -2.73 -1.66 -3.92
C ILE A 108 -4.19 -1.27 -4.14
N THR A 109 -4.80 -1.73 -5.24
CA THR A 109 -6.14 -1.28 -5.67
C THR A 109 -7.26 -1.84 -4.80
N GLU A 110 -7.14 -3.09 -4.33
CA GLU A 110 -8.18 -3.72 -3.53
C GLU A 110 -8.06 -3.43 -2.03
N THR A 111 -6.89 -2.99 -1.56
CA THR A 111 -6.60 -2.80 -0.13
C THR A 111 -6.10 -1.39 0.18
N LEU A 112 -4.88 -1.03 -0.24
CA LEU A 112 -4.23 0.21 0.21
C LEU A 112 -5.02 1.46 -0.22
N ASP A 113 -5.46 1.51 -1.48
CA ASP A 113 -6.22 2.64 -2.02
C ASP A 113 -7.55 2.81 -1.27
N LYS A 114 -8.24 1.72 -0.96
CA LYS A 114 -9.53 1.76 -0.24
C LYS A 114 -9.38 2.17 1.22
N ILE A 115 -8.30 1.73 1.88
CA ILE A 115 -8.00 2.17 3.25
C ILE A 115 -7.66 3.67 3.24
N ALA A 116 -6.85 4.12 2.27
CA ALA A 116 -6.51 5.53 2.13
C ALA A 116 -7.76 6.40 1.90
N GLU A 117 -8.65 5.99 1.00
CA GLU A 117 -9.92 6.68 0.72
C GLU A 117 -10.84 6.73 1.95
N GLY A 118 -11.02 5.60 2.62
CA GLY A 118 -11.83 5.52 3.85
C GLY A 118 -11.27 6.38 4.98
N ALA A 119 -9.94 6.40 5.13
CA ALA A 119 -9.25 7.24 6.11
C ALA A 119 -9.41 8.73 5.79
N LYS A 120 -9.19 9.13 4.54
CA LYS A 120 -9.45 10.50 4.08
C LYS A 120 -10.88 10.96 4.37
N LYS A 121 -11.85 10.07 4.14
CA LYS A 121 -13.27 10.34 4.40
C LYS A 121 -13.58 10.44 5.89
N ALA A 122 -12.98 9.59 6.72
CA ALA A 122 -13.14 9.67 8.17
C ALA A 122 -12.51 10.96 8.72
N ALA A 123 -11.35 11.35 8.21
CA ALA A 123 -10.64 12.57 8.60
C ALA A 123 -11.49 13.83 8.39
N SER A 124 -12.22 13.91 7.27
CA SER A 124 -13.08 15.06 6.95
C SER A 124 -14.26 15.22 7.90
N GLY A 125 -14.64 14.17 8.64
CA GLY A 125 -15.66 14.23 9.66
C GLY A 125 -15.18 14.77 11.01
N ALA A 126 -13.88 15.03 11.20
CA ALA A 126 -13.33 15.43 12.49
C ALA A 126 -12.33 16.58 12.35
N THR A 127 -12.82 17.77 11.98
CA THR A 127 -11.97 18.93 11.59
C THR A 127 -11.91 20.05 12.62
N THR A 128 -12.78 20.04 13.63
CA THR A 128 -12.90 21.15 14.58
C THR A 128 -11.96 21.02 15.77
N ASP A 129 -11.53 22.15 16.34
CA ASP A 129 -10.69 22.15 17.55
C ASP A 129 -11.46 21.94 18.87
N ALA A 130 -12.78 21.71 18.81
CA ALA A 130 -13.55 21.37 20.00
C ALA A 130 -13.05 20.06 20.62
N ALA A 131 -13.00 20.01 21.95
CA ALA A 131 -12.72 18.77 22.68
C ALA A 131 -13.75 17.69 22.31
N ILE A 132 -13.35 16.42 22.35
CA ILE A 132 -14.26 15.29 22.10
C ILE A 132 -15.36 15.26 23.18
N GLY A 133 -15.02 15.61 24.43
CA GLY A 133 -15.95 15.74 25.56
C GLY A 133 -16.29 17.20 25.91
N ASN A 134 -16.81 17.98 24.96
CA ASN A 134 -17.06 19.42 25.15
C ASN A 134 -18.37 19.78 25.90
N ALA A 135 -18.87 18.91 26.78
CA ALA A 135 -20.09 19.18 27.53
C ALA A 135 -19.87 20.30 28.57
N VAL A 136 -20.82 21.23 28.68
CA VAL A 136 -20.76 22.35 29.64
C VAL A 136 -21.99 22.33 30.55
N HIS A 137 -21.77 22.50 31.86
CA HIS A 137 -22.84 22.55 32.84
C HIS A 137 -23.74 23.78 32.62
N ASN A 138 -25.06 23.63 32.82
CA ASN A 138 -26.07 24.68 32.62
C ASN A 138 -26.10 25.29 31.20
N GLN A 139 -25.76 24.51 30.17
CA GLN A 139 -25.94 24.90 28.76
C GLN A 139 -26.85 23.92 28.04
N ASP A 140 -27.61 24.43 27.07
CA ASP A 140 -28.44 23.61 26.20
C ASP A 140 -27.57 22.69 25.33
N ALA A 141 -28.04 21.46 25.12
CA ALA A 141 -27.37 20.51 24.26
C ALA A 141 -27.40 20.98 22.80
N VAL A 142 -26.24 20.95 22.15
CA VAL A 142 -26.13 21.20 20.71
C VAL A 142 -26.13 19.87 19.97
N ALA A 143 -26.98 19.76 18.95
CA ALA A 143 -27.01 18.58 18.10
C ALA A 143 -25.67 18.39 17.38
N ALA A 144 -25.24 17.14 17.23
CA ALA A 144 -24.07 16.82 16.43
C ALA A 144 -24.32 17.15 14.95
N ASP A 145 -23.28 17.59 14.24
CA ASP A 145 -23.34 17.76 12.79
C ASP A 145 -23.47 16.40 12.11
N ALA A 146 -24.64 16.13 11.54
CA ALA A 146 -24.93 14.89 10.85
C ALA A 146 -23.98 14.63 9.67
N THR A 147 -23.46 15.68 9.03
CA THR A 147 -22.50 15.56 7.91
C THR A 147 -21.18 15.00 8.42
N SER A 148 -20.64 15.60 9.49
CA SER A 148 -19.44 15.16 10.19
C SER A 148 -19.55 13.70 10.66
N ILE A 149 -20.65 13.33 11.33
CA ILE A 149 -20.85 11.96 11.82
C ILE A 149 -20.96 10.96 10.67
N ASN A 150 -21.71 11.28 9.61
CA ASN A 150 -21.83 10.41 8.45
C ASN A 150 -20.49 10.20 7.73
N ALA A 151 -19.64 11.21 7.66
CA ALA A 151 -18.30 11.09 7.07
C ALA A 151 -17.42 10.13 7.90
N LEU A 152 -17.37 10.30 9.23
CA LEU A 152 -16.66 9.42 10.15
C LEU A 152 -17.13 7.96 10.02
N VAL A 153 -18.43 7.72 10.19
CA VAL A 153 -19.00 6.36 10.19
C VAL A 153 -18.78 5.67 8.84
N ARG A 154 -18.99 6.38 7.73
CA ARG A 154 -18.78 5.80 6.39
C ARG A 154 -17.31 5.54 6.10
N GLY A 155 -16.43 6.47 6.44
CA GLY A 155 -14.98 6.30 6.25
C GLY A 155 -14.44 5.11 7.05
N ILE A 156 -14.83 5.00 8.33
CA ILE A 156 -14.50 3.84 9.17
C ILE A 156 -15.09 2.56 8.57
N GLY A 157 -16.34 2.59 8.11
CA GLY A 157 -16.99 1.45 7.47
C GLY A 157 -16.28 0.99 6.19
N GLU A 158 -15.72 1.91 5.40
CA GLU A 158 -14.92 1.59 4.21
C GLU A 158 -13.61 0.90 4.60
N ILE A 159 -12.89 1.41 5.61
CA ILE A 159 -11.66 0.78 6.13
C ILE A 159 -11.97 -0.62 6.67
N VAL A 160 -12.94 -0.73 7.57
CA VAL A 160 -13.33 -1.99 8.21
C VAL A 160 -13.85 -2.97 7.18
N GLY A 161 -14.60 -2.51 6.18
CA GLY A 161 -15.11 -3.34 5.09
C GLY A 161 -14.02 -3.95 4.22
N VAL A 162 -12.83 -3.35 4.15
CA VAL A 162 -11.65 -3.94 3.50
C VAL A 162 -11.02 -5.01 4.39
N VAL A 163 -10.81 -4.70 5.67
CA VAL A 163 -10.10 -5.57 6.63
C VAL A 163 -10.94 -6.80 7.02
N LEU A 164 -12.25 -6.64 7.17
CA LEU A 164 -13.18 -7.69 7.59
C LEU A 164 -13.89 -8.38 6.43
N LYS A 165 -13.41 -8.26 5.18
CA LYS A 165 -13.97 -9.07 4.08
C LYS A 165 -13.94 -10.54 4.51
N LYS A 166 -15.15 -11.11 4.63
CA LYS A 166 -15.46 -12.47 5.09
C LYS A 166 -14.33 -13.45 4.75
N GLY A 167 -13.70 -13.99 5.79
CA GLY A 167 -13.12 -15.33 5.71
C GLY A 167 -14.20 -16.36 5.41
#